data_AF-A0A970W5V7-F1
#
_entry.id   AF-A0A970W5V7-F1
#
_cell.length_a   1.000
_cell.length_b   1.000
_cell.length_c   1.000
_cell.angle_alpha   90.00
_cell.angle_beta   90.00
_cell.angle_gamma   90.00
#
_symmetry.space_group_name_H-M   'P 1'
#
loop_
_entity.id
_entity.type
_entity.pdbx_description
1 polymer ?
#
loop_
_entity_poly.entity_id
_entity_poly.type
_entity_poly.pdbx_seq_one_letter_code
_entity_poly.pdbx_strand_id
1 'polypeptide(L)'
;MRRGYLDLWLRGAAMAVLALLALASGALSSPAQADLAAGYTFTGHVYEGYKPSTSAPLGGVSVGLWGDADEWPEGGSARVQLATTTTNSSGAFTLSWGGGATYPYLHVLEVDPATHWSTGAEA
;
A
#
# COMPACT_ATOMS: atom_id res chain seq x y z
N MET A 1 69.06 29.69 23.02
CA MET A 1 68.11 29.14 22.03
C MET A 1 67.95 30.21 20.94
N ARG A 2 68.87 30.30 19.97
CA ARG A 2 68.87 29.71 18.62
C ARG A 2 67.56 29.91 17.81
N ARG A 3 67.71 30.78 16.79
CA ARG A 3 67.05 30.83 15.45
C ARG A 3 65.57 31.26 15.45
N GLY A 4 65.12 32.13 14.54
CA GLY A 4 65.71 32.61 13.30
C GLY A 4 64.61 32.71 12.25
N TYR A 5 64.53 33.86 11.59
CA TYR A 5 63.70 34.16 10.43
C TYR A 5 63.93 33.14 9.29
N LEU A 6 62.84 32.73 8.63
CA LEU A 6 62.75 32.25 7.23
C LEU A 6 61.31 32.57 6.79
N ASP A 7 61.04 33.65 6.05
CA ASP A 7 61.17 33.76 4.59
C ASP A 7 60.62 32.56 3.83
N LEU A 8 59.47 32.74 3.17
CA LEU A 8 59.30 32.66 1.70
C LEU A 8 57.79 32.76 1.41
N TRP A 9 57.27 33.87 0.88
CA TRP A 9 57.30 34.29 -0.52
C TRP A 9 56.53 33.39 -1.49
N LEU A 10 55.83 34.10 -2.39
CA LEU A 10 55.32 33.68 -3.70
C LEU A 10 54.03 32.84 -3.66
N ARG A 11 52.88 33.49 -3.91
CA ARG A 11 52.32 33.78 -5.24
C ARG A 11 51.81 32.54 -5.96
N GLY A 12 50.58 32.65 -6.45
CA GLY A 12 50.01 31.75 -7.45
C GLY A 12 48.95 30.84 -6.84
N ALA A 13 47.80 30.62 -7.44
CA ALA A 13 47.35 31.02 -8.76
C ALA A 13 45.83 31.09 -8.73
N ALA A 14 45.28 32.10 -9.40
CA ALA A 14 43.97 31.95 -10.00
C ALA A 14 44.05 30.76 -10.96
N MET A 15 43.27 29.72 -10.68
CA MET A 15 43.01 28.66 -11.64
C MET A 15 41.51 28.63 -11.89
N ALA A 16 41.13 29.32 -12.96
CA ALA A 16 39.89 29.06 -13.65
C ALA A 16 39.91 27.59 -14.12
N VAL A 17 38.88 26.84 -13.78
CA VAL A 17 38.51 25.64 -14.51
C VAL A 17 37.09 25.82 -14.99
N LEU A 18 36.99 26.19 -16.26
CA LEU A 18 35.78 26.12 -17.07
C LEU A 18 35.71 24.67 -17.59
N ALA A 19 34.75 23.89 -17.12
CA ALA A 19 34.37 22.61 -17.73
C ALA A 19 32.85 22.48 -17.57
N LEU A 20 32.08 22.76 -18.63
CA LEU A 20 31.66 21.84 -19.69
C LEU A 20 30.42 21.02 -19.29
N LEU A 21 29.27 21.56 -19.72
CA LEU A 21 28.11 20.92 -20.35
C LEU A 21 27.69 19.48 -19.96
N ALA A 22 26.38 19.37 -19.71
CA ALA A 22 25.52 18.17 -19.74
C ALA A 22 25.55 17.34 -18.43
N LEU A 23 24.43 16.90 -17.84
CA LEU A 23 23.21 16.38 -18.44
C LEU A 23 21.97 16.77 -17.64
N ALA A 24 20.85 16.79 -18.37
CA ALA A 24 19.48 16.85 -17.91
C ALA A 24 19.24 16.21 -16.53
N SER A 25 18.88 17.03 -15.54
CA SER A 25 18.04 16.59 -14.43
C SER A 25 16.57 16.59 -14.87
N GLY A 26 16.31 15.95 -16.01
CA GLY A 26 14.99 15.38 -16.23
C GLY A 26 14.90 14.24 -15.25
N ALA A 27 14.38 14.51 -14.05
CA ALA A 27 13.90 13.45 -13.19
C ALA A 27 12.95 12.64 -14.06
N LEU A 28 13.40 11.45 -14.48
CA LEU A 28 12.49 10.41 -14.93
C LEU A 28 11.60 10.19 -13.72
N SER A 29 10.50 10.93 -13.68
CA SER A 29 9.38 10.63 -12.83
C SER A 29 8.94 9.27 -13.33
N SER A 30 9.48 8.22 -12.71
CA SER A 30 8.98 6.88 -12.93
C SER A 30 7.46 6.96 -12.77
N PRO A 31 6.66 6.56 -13.77
CA PRO A 31 5.21 6.56 -13.62
C PRO A 31 4.77 5.66 -12.44
N ALA A 32 5.66 4.82 -11.93
CA ALA A 32 5.46 3.99 -10.74
C ALA A 32 5.35 4.76 -9.41
N GLN A 33 5.64 6.06 -9.38
CA GLN A 33 5.51 6.89 -8.16
C GLN A 33 4.36 7.89 -8.23
N ALA A 34 3.56 7.83 -9.29
CA ALA A 34 2.25 8.45 -9.29
C ALA A 34 1.30 7.56 -8.48
N ASP A 35 0.82 8.11 -7.36
CA ASP A 35 -0.42 7.73 -6.69
C ASP A 35 -0.38 6.67 -5.58
N LEU A 36 0.57 6.78 -4.63
CA LEU A 36 0.44 6.11 -3.31
C LEU A 36 -0.47 6.89 -2.32
N ALA A 37 -1.15 7.94 -2.79
CA ALA A 37 -2.10 8.72 -1.99
C ALA A 37 -3.57 8.49 -2.39
N ALA A 38 -3.85 7.82 -3.52
CA ALA A 38 -5.19 7.39 -3.85
C ALA A 38 -5.61 6.27 -2.89
N GLY A 39 -6.61 6.55 -2.07
CA GLY A 39 -7.28 5.52 -1.30
C GLY A 39 -7.93 4.49 -2.22
N TYR A 40 -7.85 3.23 -1.84
CA TYR A 40 -8.56 2.13 -2.47
C TYR A 40 -9.96 2.00 -1.88
N THR A 41 -10.93 1.68 -2.74
CA THR A 41 -12.30 1.36 -2.32
C THR A 41 -12.65 -0.04 -2.79
N PHE A 42 -13.08 -0.88 -1.84
CA PHE A 42 -13.56 -2.24 -2.09
C PHE A 42 -15.05 -2.29 -1.83
N THR A 43 -15.81 -2.80 -2.79
CA THR A 43 -17.27 -2.94 -2.70
C THR A 43 -17.66 -4.35 -3.08
N GLY A 44 -18.70 -4.87 -2.43
CA GLY A 44 -19.22 -6.19 -2.72
C GLY A 44 -20.54 -6.43 -2.00
N HIS A 45 -21.10 -7.61 -2.15
CA HIS A 45 -22.33 -8.04 -1.50
C HIS A 45 -22.14 -9.42 -0.86
N VAL A 46 -22.83 -9.68 0.24
CA VAL A 46 -22.91 -10.98 0.91
C VAL A 46 -24.32 -11.53 0.74
N TYR A 47 -24.41 -12.81 0.36
CA TYR A 47 -25.67 -13.51 0.13
C TYR A 47 -25.69 -14.85 0.87
N GLU A 48 -26.88 -15.26 1.28
CA GLU A 48 -27.15 -16.61 1.77
C GLU A 48 -27.36 -17.58 0.59
N GLY A 49 -26.86 -18.79 0.75
CA GLY A 49 -27.05 -19.90 -0.18
C GLY A 49 -25.77 -20.23 -0.96
N TYR A 50 -25.96 -20.95 -2.06
CA TYR A 50 -24.86 -21.38 -2.91
C TYR A 50 -24.78 -20.52 -4.16
N LYS A 51 -23.56 -20.29 -4.65
CA LYS A 51 -23.36 -19.66 -5.94
C LYS A 51 -24.11 -20.44 -7.04
N PRO A 52 -24.72 -19.74 -8.02
CA PRO A 52 -24.66 -18.30 -8.26
C PRO A 52 -25.83 -17.49 -7.65
N SER A 53 -26.52 -18.01 -6.63
CA SER A 53 -27.71 -17.35 -6.07
C SER A 53 -27.38 -16.00 -5.44
N THR A 54 -28.12 -14.96 -5.82
CA THR A 54 -28.06 -13.60 -5.23
C THR A 54 -29.42 -13.15 -4.67
N SER A 55 -30.35 -14.08 -4.48
CA SER A 55 -31.75 -13.80 -4.10
C SER A 55 -31.95 -13.52 -2.62
N ALA A 56 -30.97 -13.84 -1.77
CA ALA A 56 -31.06 -13.71 -0.32
C ALA A 56 -29.89 -12.87 0.23
N PRO A 57 -29.94 -11.52 0.12
CA PRO A 57 -28.90 -10.67 0.67
C PRO A 57 -28.83 -10.75 2.20
N LEU A 58 -27.61 -10.81 2.75
CA LEU A 58 -27.38 -10.89 4.19
C LEU A 58 -26.84 -9.57 4.76
N GLY A 59 -27.69 -8.87 5.52
CA GLY A 59 -27.30 -7.70 6.30
C GLY A 59 -26.76 -8.07 7.68
N GLY A 60 -25.92 -7.19 8.25
CA GLY A 60 -25.35 -7.38 9.59
C GLY A 60 -24.09 -8.26 9.61
N VAL A 61 -23.55 -8.65 8.46
CA VAL A 61 -22.32 -9.45 8.36
C VAL A 61 -21.11 -8.53 8.47
N SER A 62 -20.17 -8.85 9.36
CA SER A 62 -18.91 -8.11 9.48
C SER A 62 -17.97 -8.49 8.35
N VAL A 63 -17.45 -7.51 7.61
CA VAL A 63 -16.50 -7.72 6.51
C VAL A 63 -15.25 -6.89 6.78
N GLY A 64 -14.08 -7.52 6.66
CA GLY A 64 -12.78 -6.90 6.88
C GLY A 64 -11.90 -6.91 5.64
N LEU A 65 -11.14 -5.84 5.47
CA LEU A 65 -9.98 -5.79 4.59
C LEU A 65 -8.74 -6.13 5.41
N TRP A 66 -7.95 -7.09 4.93
CA TRP A 66 -6.76 -7.59 5.60
C TRP A 66 -5.55 -7.50 4.67
N GLY A 67 -4.42 -7.10 5.22
CA GLY A 67 -3.12 -7.17 4.56
C GLY A 67 -2.34 -8.39 5.01
N ASP A 68 -1.74 -9.09 4.06
CA ASP A 68 -0.97 -10.33 4.31
C ASP A 68 0.26 -10.42 3.39
N ALA A 69 1.24 -11.22 3.81
CA ALA A 69 2.38 -11.67 3.03
C ALA A 69 2.07 -12.91 2.16
N ASP A 70 0.97 -13.62 2.45
CA ASP A 70 0.53 -14.82 1.75
C ASP A 70 -0.66 -14.55 0.79
N GLU A 71 -0.62 -15.19 -0.38
CA GLU A 71 -1.70 -15.17 -1.37
C GLU A 71 -2.92 -15.95 -0.87
N TRP A 72 -2.69 -16.96 -0.02
CA TRP A 72 -3.75 -17.79 0.52
C TRP A 72 -4.02 -17.39 1.97
N PRO A 73 -5.16 -16.76 2.29
CA PRO A 73 -5.43 -16.28 3.64
C PRO A 73 -5.48 -17.41 4.67
N GLU A 74 -5.72 -18.65 4.26
CA GLU A 74 -5.68 -19.86 5.08
C GLU A 74 -4.25 -20.42 5.30
N GLY A 75 -3.23 -19.88 4.62
CA GLY A 75 -1.84 -20.34 4.67
C GLY A 75 -1.12 -20.17 6.01
N GLY A 76 -1.74 -19.44 6.96
CA GLY A 76 -1.27 -19.31 8.33
C GLY A 76 -0.34 -18.13 8.58
N SER A 77 -0.11 -17.27 7.59
CA SER A 77 0.59 -16.01 7.77
C SER A 77 -0.19 -15.02 8.64
N ALA A 78 0.53 -14.14 9.34
CA ALA A 78 -0.07 -13.17 10.23
C ALA A 78 -0.74 -12.06 9.41
N ARG A 79 -2.07 -11.99 9.51
CA ARG A 79 -2.90 -10.97 8.86
C ARG A 79 -3.01 -9.72 9.73
N VAL A 80 -3.00 -8.54 9.08
CA VAL A 80 -3.26 -7.25 9.73
C VAL A 80 -4.56 -6.66 9.22
N GLN A 81 -5.47 -6.30 10.13
CA GLN A 81 -6.74 -5.67 9.75
C GLN A 81 -6.49 -4.21 9.33
N LEU A 82 -6.96 -3.86 8.13
CA LEU A 82 -6.77 -2.53 7.53
C LEU A 82 -8.04 -1.71 7.57
N ALA A 83 -9.19 -2.36 7.36
CA ALA A 83 -10.50 -1.75 7.44
C ALA A 83 -11.55 -2.80 7.84
N THR A 84 -12.67 -2.34 8.38
CA THR A 84 -13.82 -3.19 8.69
C THR A 84 -15.12 -2.43 8.45
N THR A 85 -16.16 -3.16 8.11
CA THR A 85 -17.51 -2.63 7.91
C THR A 85 -18.55 -3.71 8.19
N THR A 86 -19.81 -3.34 8.12
CA THR A 86 -20.94 -4.27 8.24
C THR A 86 -21.85 -4.13 7.03
N THR A 87 -22.30 -5.25 6.48
CA THR A 87 -23.23 -5.24 5.35
C THR A 87 -24.56 -4.58 5.74
N ASN A 88 -25.14 -3.82 4.82
CA ASN A 88 -26.46 -3.21 4.99
C ASN A 88 -27.59 -4.24 4.70
N SER A 89 -28.85 -3.82 4.76
CA SER A 89 -30.01 -4.71 4.51
C SER A 89 -30.07 -5.30 3.08
N SER A 90 -29.34 -4.75 2.12
CA SER A 90 -29.19 -5.31 0.78
C SER A 90 -27.94 -6.20 0.64
N GLY A 91 -27.30 -6.55 1.75
CA GLY A 91 -26.06 -7.33 1.77
C GLY A 91 -24.84 -6.58 1.29
N ALA A 92 -24.96 -5.29 0.95
CA ALA A 92 -23.87 -4.53 0.35
C ALA A 92 -22.91 -3.99 1.40
N PHE A 93 -21.62 -3.95 1.05
CA PHE A 93 -20.58 -3.33 1.86
C PHE A 93 -19.69 -2.39 1.04
N THR A 94 -19.02 -1.47 1.74
CA THR A 94 -17.97 -0.61 1.19
C THR A 94 -16.86 -0.47 2.24
N LEU A 95 -15.62 -0.73 1.81
CA LEU A 95 -14.40 -0.60 2.61
C LEU A 95 -13.49 0.41 1.92
N SER A 96 -12.96 1.36 2.70
CA SER A 96 -12.01 2.35 2.21
C SER A 96 -10.67 2.16 2.91
N TRP A 97 -9.59 2.21 2.14
CA TRP A 97 -8.24 2.03 2.66
C TRP A 97 -7.27 3.03 2.03
N GLY A 98 -6.56 3.79 2.86
CA GLY A 98 -5.69 4.88 2.40
C GLY A 98 -4.36 4.46 1.78
N GLY A 99 -4.10 3.16 1.58
CA GLY A 99 -2.88 2.69 0.91
C GLY A 99 -1.57 2.89 1.69
N GLY A 100 -1.64 3.31 2.97
CA GLY A 100 -0.46 3.73 3.75
C GLY A 100 0.50 2.61 4.20
N ALA A 101 0.12 1.34 4.02
CA ALA A 101 0.96 0.19 4.35
C ALA A 101 1.06 -0.73 3.13
N THR A 102 2.25 -1.24 2.82
CA THR A 102 2.42 -2.12 1.65
C THR A 102 2.26 -3.57 2.05
N TYR A 103 1.21 -4.22 1.56
CA TYR A 103 1.03 -5.66 1.65
C TYR A 103 1.06 -6.24 0.24
N PRO A 104 1.78 -7.35 -0.01
CA PRO A 104 1.78 -8.00 -1.31
C PRO A 104 0.41 -8.57 -1.67
N TYR A 105 -0.40 -8.93 -0.67
CA TYR A 105 -1.76 -9.44 -0.86
C TYR A 105 -2.75 -8.72 0.06
N LEU A 106 -3.93 -8.46 -0.50
CA LEU A 106 -5.07 -7.91 0.20
C LEU A 106 -6.22 -8.90 0.13
N HIS A 107 -6.82 -9.18 1.29
CA HIS A 107 -7.91 -10.13 1.42
C HIS A 107 -9.16 -9.43 1.93
N VAL A 108 -10.28 -9.63 1.24
CA VAL A 108 -11.61 -9.22 1.72
C VAL A 108 -12.27 -10.46 2.30
N LEU A 109 -12.46 -10.47 3.62
CA LEU A 109 -12.95 -11.62 4.36
C LEU A 109 -14.17 -11.23 5.17
N GLU A 110 -15.20 -12.06 5.11
CA GLU A 110 -16.32 -11.98 6.03
C GLU A 110 -16.02 -12.73 7.34
N VAL A 111 -16.66 -12.30 8.43
CA VAL A 111 -16.71 -13.07 9.67
C VAL A 111 -18.02 -13.81 9.69
N ASP A 112 -17.93 -15.14 9.68
CA ASP A 112 -19.09 -16.03 9.71
C ASP A 112 -20.02 -15.71 10.90
N PRO A 113 -21.29 -15.35 10.64
CA PRO A 113 -22.31 -15.34 11.68
C PRO A 113 -22.45 -16.73 12.32
N ALA A 114 -22.85 -16.80 13.59
CA ALA A 114 -22.84 -18.04 14.38
C ALA A 114 -23.60 -19.25 13.80
N THR A 115 -24.48 -19.05 12.82
CA THR A 115 -25.29 -20.10 12.15
C THR A 115 -24.99 -20.23 10.65
N HIS A 116 -23.93 -19.59 10.16
CA HIS A 116 -23.56 -19.55 8.75
C HIS A 116 -22.12 -20.03 8.58
N TRP A 117 -21.80 -20.51 7.39
CA TRP A 117 -20.45 -20.87 6.99
C TRP A 117 -20.17 -20.24 5.63
N SER A 118 -19.03 -19.57 5.50
CA SER A 118 -18.62 -18.99 4.23
C SER A 118 -18.27 -20.06 3.19
N THR A 119 -18.62 -19.81 1.93
CA THR A 119 -18.10 -20.54 0.77
C THR A 119 -16.95 -19.80 0.07
N GLY A 120 -16.45 -18.72 0.67
CA GLY A 120 -15.42 -17.86 0.10
C GLY A 120 -15.95 -16.77 -0.84
N ALA A 121 -15.18 -15.68 -0.93
CA ALA A 121 -15.42 -14.57 -1.83
C ALA A 121 -14.87 -14.84 -3.24
N GLU A 122 -15.53 -14.29 -4.26
CA GLU A 122 -15.04 -14.26 -5.65
C GLU A 122 -15.26 -12.85 -6.22
N ALA A 123 -14.39 -12.45 -7.15
CA ALA A 123 -14.41 -11.14 -7.81
C ALA A 123 -15.02 -11.21 -9.22
#